data_AF-A6G0J3-F1
#
_entry.id   AF-A6G0J3-F1
#
_cell.length_a   1.000
_cell.length_b   1.000
_cell.length_c   1.000
_cell.angle_alpha   90.00
_cell.angle_beta   90.00
_cell.angle_gamma   90.00
#
_symmetry.space_group_name_H-M   'P 1'
#
loop_
_entity.id
_entity.type
_entity.pdbx_description
1 polymer ?
#
loop_
_entity_poly.entity_id
_entity_poly.type
_entity_poly.pdbx_seq_one_letter_code
_entity_poly.pdbx_strand_id
1 'polypeptide(L)'
;MGEAGTQNSKTAAEQPSALLAQLADNPDDEALRERAAMALTHAGRHAEAVAVLSERLVNLTAHDGPTLPSLAKRYLQPELAEATAKLPDSDETEAFVRRFVVANGRVLYYWTPRAMADDPGLRHAIRSRLAKRLSSAPAGGQR
;
A
#
# COMPACT_ATOMS: atom_id res chain seq x y z
N MET A 1 -6.35 47.35 8.03
CA MET A 1 -5.63 47.33 6.73
C MET A 1 -4.41 46.47 6.91
N GLY A 2 -4.20 45.53 5.99
CA GLY A 2 -3.02 44.66 5.88
C GLY A 2 -3.16 43.32 6.63
N GLU A 3 -3.02 42.15 6.03
CA GLU A 3 -2.72 41.79 4.64
C GLU A 3 -3.35 40.43 4.31
N ALA A 4 -3.67 40.27 3.03
CA ALA A 4 -4.19 39.06 2.44
C ALA A 4 -3.10 38.01 2.26
N GLY A 5 -3.52 36.74 2.34
CA GLY A 5 -3.10 35.72 1.38
C GLY A 5 -1.71 35.11 1.55
N THR A 6 -1.67 33.88 2.03
CA THR A 6 -0.88 32.85 1.36
C THR A 6 -1.67 31.55 1.36
N GLN A 7 -2.39 31.34 0.25
CA GLN A 7 -2.89 30.04 -0.16
C GLN A 7 -1.67 29.13 -0.39
N ASN A 8 -1.53 28.04 0.35
CA ASN A 8 -0.56 27.00 0.04
C ASN A 8 -1.30 25.68 -0.25
N SER A 9 -1.82 25.59 -1.46
CA SER A 9 -2.38 24.37 -2.03
C SER A 9 -1.24 23.39 -2.35
N LYS A 10 -0.99 22.41 -1.46
CA LYS A 10 -0.29 21.18 -1.84
C LYS A 10 -0.65 20.06 -0.87
N THR A 11 -1.76 19.38 -1.17
CA THR A 11 -2.23 18.16 -0.51
C THR A 11 -2.26 18.28 1.02
N ALA A 12 -3.26 18.96 1.58
CA ALA A 12 -3.58 18.75 2.98
C ALA A 12 -3.75 17.24 3.17
N ALA A 13 -2.86 16.60 3.93
CA ALA A 13 -2.95 15.18 4.23
C ALA A 13 -4.32 14.97 4.87
N GLU A 14 -5.26 14.45 4.09
CA GLU A 14 -6.63 14.22 4.55
C GLU A 14 -6.52 13.31 5.76
N GLN A 15 -7.07 13.76 6.88
CA GLN A 15 -6.90 13.07 8.15
C GLN A 15 -7.47 11.64 8.02
N PRO A 16 -6.78 10.62 8.55
CA PRO A 16 -7.22 9.23 8.39
C PRO A 16 -8.65 9.03 8.91
N SER A 17 -9.06 9.75 9.96
CA SER A 17 -10.42 9.72 10.49
C SER A 17 -11.48 10.20 9.48
N ALA A 18 -11.21 11.26 8.72
CA ALA A 18 -12.14 11.80 7.72
C ALA A 18 -12.32 10.83 6.55
N LEU A 19 -11.22 10.21 6.09
CA LEU A 19 -11.26 9.21 5.04
C LEU A 19 -11.99 7.93 5.49
N LEU A 20 -11.80 7.51 6.74
CA LEU A 20 -12.51 6.35 7.31
C LEU A 20 -14.02 6.61 7.45
N ALA A 21 -14.43 7.82 7.82
CA ALA A 21 -15.83 8.20 7.86
C ALA A 21 -16.47 8.13 6.46
N GLN A 22 -15.83 8.75 5.45
CA GLN A 22 -16.31 8.67 4.06
C GLN A 22 -16.36 7.22 3.54
N LEU A 23 -15.39 6.39 3.93
CA LEU A 23 -15.35 4.98 3.56
C LEU A 23 -16.47 4.18 4.23
N ALA A 24 -16.89 4.54 5.44
CA ALA A 24 -18.04 3.91 6.09
C ALA A 24 -19.34 4.17 5.32
N ASP A 25 -19.49 5.37 4.74
CA ASP A 25 -20.62 5.71 3.86
C ASP A 25 -20.51 5.05 2.47
N ASN A 26 -19.29 4.79 1.99
CA ASN A 26 -19.01 4.23 0.66
C ASN A 26 -18.07 3.00 0.76
N PRO A 27 -18.52 1.89 1.38
CA PRO A 27 -17.62 0.78 1.74
C PRO A 27 -17.01 0.06 0.55
N ASP A 28 -17.62 0.14 -0.63
CA ASP A 28 -17.15 -0.51 -1.85
C ASP A 28 -16.27 0.41 -2.73
N ASP A 29 -16.02 1.65 -2.30
CA ASP A 29 -15.10 2.55 -3.02
C ASP A 29 -13.64 2.15 -2.75
N GLU A 30 -13.08 1.41 -3.72
CA GLU A 30 -11.70 0.94 -3.71
C GLU A 30 -10.68 2.08 -3.63
N ALA A 31 -10.90 3.17 -4.36
CA ALA A 31 -9.96 4.29 -4.41
C ALA A 31 -9.93 5.03 -3.07
N LEU A 32 -11.11 5.22 -2.46
CA LEU A 32 -11.23 5.79 -1.13
C LEU A 32 -10.60 4.88 -0.06
N ARG A 33 -10.79 3.57 -0.17
CA ARG A 33 -10.19 2.57 0.73
C ARG A 33 -8.66 2.60 0.66
N GLU A 34 -8.10 2.66 -0.55
CA GLU A 34 -6.66 2.79 -0.75
C GLU A 34 -6.13 4.10 -0.15
N ARG A 35 -6.80 5.23 -0.39
CA ARG A 35 -6.42 6.53 0.20
C ARG A 35 -6.46 6.51 1.74
N ALA A 36 -7.50 5.92 2.34
CA ALA A 36 -7.61 5.77 3.79
C ALA A 36 -6.46 4.93 4.36
N ALA A 37 -6.15 3.79 3.73
CA ALA A 37 -5.04 2.94 4.14
C ALA A 37 -3.67 3.62 3.97
N MET A 38 -3.51 4.45 2.94
CA MET A 38 -2.30 5.26 2.76
C MET A 38 -2.18 6.29 3.88
N ALA A 39 -3.23 7.06 4.17
CA ALA A 39 -3.22 8.02 5.27
C ALA A 39 -2.87 7.37 6.63
N LEU A 40 -3.44 6.19 6.90
CA LEU A 40 -3.10 5.40 8.10
C LEU A 40 -1.63 4.97 8.12
N THR A 41 -1.10 4.51 6.97
CA THR A 41 0.32 4.11 6.86
C THR A 41 1.26 5.30 7.10
N HIS A 42 0.95 6.47 6.55
CA HIS A 42 1.72 7.70 6.77
C HIS A 42 1.65 8.17 8.23
N ALA A 43 0.57 7.86 8.94
CA ALA A 43 0.41 8.12 10.37
C ALA A 43 1.03 7.03 11.27
N GLY A 44 1.72 6.03 10.71
CA GLY A 44 2.32 4.91 11.45
C GLY A 44 1.30 3.86 11.94
N ARG A 45 0.02 3.97 11.57
CA ARG A 45 -1.08 3.10 12.00
C ARG A 45 -1.19 1.88 11.08
N HIS A 46 -0.15 1.05 11.08
CA HIS A 46 0.04 -0.01 10.09
C HIS A 46 -0.96 -1.17 10.19
N ALA A 47 -1.28 -1.66 11.40
CA ALA A 47 -2.33 -2.69 11.54
C ALA A 47 -3.68 -2.20 11.02
N GLU A 48 -4.03 -0.95 11.28
CA GLU A 48 -5.31 -0.39 10.84
C GLU A 48 -5.37 -0.25 9.33
N ALA A 49 -4.27 0.16 8.69
CA ALA A 49 -4.20 0.16 7.23
C ALA A 49 -4.43 -1.24 6.65
N VAL A 50 -3.82 -2.27 7.24
CA VAL A 50 -4.00 -3.66 6.81
C VAL A 50 -5.43 -4.14 7.06
N ALA A 51 -6.04 -3.78 8.19
CA ALA A 51 -7.42 -4.12 8.51
C ALA A 51 -8.39 -3.52 7.48
N VAL A 52 -8.25 -2.23 7.18
CA VAL A 52 -9.05 -1.51 6.16
C VAL A 52 -8.92 -2.18 4.80
N LEU A 53 -7.71 -2.55 4.38
CA LEU A 53 -7.52 -3.21 3.09
C LEU A 53 -8.14 -4.63 3.10
N SER A 54 -7.94 -5.39 4.17
CA SER A 54 -8.32 -6.81 4.26
C SER A 54 -9.81 -7.06 4.42
N GLU A 55 -10.58 -6.04 4.83
CA GLU A 55 -12.03 -6.15 5.02
C GLU A 55 -12.77 -6.47 3.71
N ARG A 56 -12.34 -5.88 2.59
CA ARG A 56 -13.01 -6.02 1.29
C ARG A 56 -12.11 -6.46 0.14
N LEU A 57 -10.79 -6.30 0.27
CA LEU A 57 -9.86 -6.63 -0.81
C LEU A 57 -9.25 -8.01 -0.62
N VAL A 58 -9.07 -8.70 -1.75
CA VAL A 58 -8.36 -9.98 -1.77
C VAL A 58 -6.85 -9.72 -1.80
N ASN A 59 -6.14 -10.17 -0.77
CA ASN A 59 -4.69 -10.10 -0.73
C ASN A 59 -4.06 -11.06 -1.77
N LEU A 60 -3.26 -10.49 -2.67
CA LEU A 60 -2.45 -11.23 -3.61
C LEU A 60 -1.17 -11.71 -2.93
N THR A 61 -0.96 -13.02 -2.97
CA THR A 61 0.26 -13.64 -2.48
C THR A 61 1.44 -13.21 -3.33
N ALA A 62 2.33 -12.42 -2.72
CA ALA A 62 3.69 -12.21 -3.19
C ALA A 62 4.66 -12.82 -2.17
N HIS A 63 5.60 -13.60 -2.69
CA HIS A 63 6.76 -14.05 -1.94
C HIS A 63 7.93 -13.20 -2.38
N ASP A 64 8.35 -12.28 -1.52
CA ASP A 64 9.70 -11.74 -1.57
C ASP A 64 10.63 -12.81 -0.99
N GLY A 65 11.87 -12.89 -1.49
CA GLY A 65 12.81 -14.00 -1.26
C GLY A 65 13.08 -14.34 0.22
N PRO A 66 13.92 -15.36 0.49
CA PRO A 66 14.05 -15.97 1.82
C PRO A 66 14.52 -15.03 2.94
N THR A 67 15.02 -13.84 2.60
CA THR A 67 15.55 -12.85 3.55
C THR A 67 14.49 -11.90 4.11
N LEU A 68 13.35 -11.73 3.42
CA LEU A 68 12.30 -10.82 3.84
C LEU A 68 11.07 -11.57 4.38
N PRO A 69 10.36 -11.02 5.37
CA PRO A 69 9.12 -11.60 5.86
C PRO A 69 8.08 -11.75 4.74
N SER A 70 7.42 -12.90 4.68
CA SER A 70 6.37 -13.16 3.68
C SER A 70 5.20 -12.20 3.86
N LEU A 71 4.71 -11.65 2.74
CA LEU A 71 3.56 -10.73 2.70
C LEU A 71 2.25 -11.43 2.29
N ALA A 72 2.29 -12.75 2.15
CA ALA A 72 1.12 -13.57 1.89
C ALA A 72 0.09 -13.41 3.02
N LYS A 73 -1.21 -13.50 2.70
CA LYS A 73 -2.32 -13.32 3.66
C LYS A 73 -2.13 -14.06 4.99
N ARG A 74 -1.62 -15.28 4.96
CA ARG A 74 -1.42 -16.12 6.15
C ARG A 74 -0.26 -15.66 7.05
N TYR A 75 0.74 -15.00 6.48
CA TYR A 75 1.98 -14.64 7.16
C TYR A 75 2.16 -13.12 7.32
N LEU A 76 1.28 -12.33 6.72
CA LEU A 76 1.29 -10.88 6.83
C LEU A 76 1.13 -10.47 8.30
N GLN A 77 2.19 -9.89 8.86
CA GLN A 77 2.20 -9.29 10.18
C GLN A 77 1.73 -7.84 10.07
N PRO A 78 0.54 -7.46 10.56
CA PRO A 78 -0.05 -6.14 10.28
C PRO A 78 0.83 -4.97 10.77
N GLU A 79 1.50 -5.14 11.90
CA GLU A 79 2.38 -4.13 12.51
C GLU A 79 3.76 -4.04 11.84
N LEU A 80 4.19 -5.10 11.13
CA LEU A 80 5.51 -5.14 10.52
C LEU A 80 5.51 -4.35 9.21
N ALA A 81 5.87 -3.07 9.30
CA ALA A 81 5.94 -2.15 8.18
C ALA A 81 7.37 -1.93 7.67
N GLU A 82 8.38 -2.40 8.40
CA GLU A 82 9.78 -2.25 8.03
C GLU A 82 10.52 -3.57 8.28
N ALA A 83 11.52 -3.85 7.45
CA ALA A 83 12.39 -5.01 7.59
C ALA A 83 13.78 -4.67 7.05
N THR A 84 14.80 -5.35 7.53
CA THR A 84 16.17 -5.24 7.00
C THR A 84 16.58 -6.56 6.40
N ALA A 85 17.17 -6.53 5.20
CA ALA A 85 17.64 -7.73 4.53
C ALA A 85 19.03 -7.50 3.92
N LYS A 86 19.82 -8.57 3.89
CA LYS A 86 21.13 -8.58 3.22
C LYS A 86 20.93 -8.52 1.72
N LEU A 87 21.69 -7.66 1.04
CA LEU A 87 21.64 -7.57 -0.41
C LEU A 87 22.22 -8.83 -1.07
N PRO A 88 21.70 -9.24 -2.23
CA PRO A 88 22.33 -10.32 -2.99
C PRO A 88 23.76 -9.91 -3.34
N ASP A 89 24.69 -10.83 -3.12
CA ASP A 89 26.11 -10.67 -3.48
C ASP A 89 26.87 -9.53 -2.75
N SER A 90 26.33 -9.02 -1.64
CA SER A 90 27.03 -8.06 -0.75
C SER A 90 26.88 -8.44 0.73
N ASP A 91 27.83 -8.02 1.57
CA ASP A 91 27.75 -8.09 3.03
C ASP A 91 26.87 -6.97 3.65
N GLU A 92 26.38 -6.06 2.81
CA GLU A 92 25.57 -4.93 3.22
C GLU A 92 24.11 -5.32 3.49
N THR A 93 23.51 -4.61 4.44
CA THR A 93 22.10 -4.74 4.79
C THR A 93 21.36 -3.49 4.32
N GLU A 94 20.24 -3.69 3.63
CA GLU A 94 19.35 -2.61 3.19
C GLU A 94 18.04 -2.63 3.98
N ALA A 95 17.52 -1.44 4.27
CA ALA A 95 16.22 -1.27 4.92
C ALA A 95 15.12 -1.25 3.86
N PHE A 96 14.08 -2.03 4.10
CA PHE A 96 12.89 -2.13 3.28
C PHE A 96 11.69 -1.65 4.07
N VAL A 97 10.75 -1.02 3.36
CA VAL A 97 9.45 -0.67 3.90
C VAL A 97 8.37 -1.43 3.14
N ARG A 98 7.32 -1.82 3.87
CA ARG A 98 6.14 -2.44 3.29
C ARG A 98 5.31 -1.36 2.62
N ARG A 99 5.01 -1.57 1.35
CA ARG A 99 4.05 -0.77 0.60
C ARG A 99 2.98 -1.67 0.03
N PHE A 100 1.96 -1.04 -0.52
CA PHE A 100 0.88 -1.75 -1.18
C PHE A 100 0.39 -0.96 -2.39
N VAL A 101 -0.29 -1.67 -3.29
CA VAL A 101 -1.13 -1.09 -4.33
C VAL A 101 -2.46 -1.82 -4.36
N VAL A 102 -3.50 -1.11 -4.77
CA VAL A 102 -4.84 -1.67 -4.93
C VAL A 102 -5.27 -1.59 -6.39
N ALA A 103 -5.87 -2.67 -6.90
CA ALA A 103 -6.49 -2.71 -8.21
C ALA A 103 -7.50 -3.86 -8.32
N ASN A 104 -8.69 -3.59 -8.87
CA ASN A 104 -9.69 -4.59 -9.29
C ASN A 104 -10.06 -5.59 -8.17
N GLY A 105 -10.43 -5.06 -7.00
CA GLY A 105 -10.84 -5.79 -5.79
C GLY A 105 -9.68 -6.47 -5.05
N ARG A 106 -8.43 -6.15 -5.39
CA ARG A 106 -7.25 -6.84 -4.89
C ARG A 106 -6.21 -5.88 -4.35
N VAL A 107 -5.50 -6.33 -3.31
CA VAL A 107 -4.35 -5.63 -2.74
C VAL A 107 -3.09 -6.46 -2.94
N LEU A 108 -2.01 -5.83 -3.40
CA LEU A 108 -0.69 -6.42 -3.48
C LEU A 108 0.22 -5.68 -2.50
N TYR A 109 0.71 -6.39 -1.49
CA TYR A 109 1.78 -5.91 -0.63
C TYR A 109 3.13 -6.27 -1.25
N TYR A 110 4.12 -5.39 -1.08
CA TYR A 110 5.49 -5.62 -1.52
C TYR A 110 6.47 -4.90 -0.59
N TRP A 111 7.67 -5.45 -0.48
CA TRP A 111 8.80 -4.75 0.10
C TRP A 111 9.45 -3.84 -0.95
N THR A 112 9.82 -2.63 -0.54
CA THR A 112 10.59 -1.71 -1.38
C THR A 112 11.73 -1.12 -0.56
N PRO A 113 12.92 -0.93 -1.14
CA PRO A 113 14.01 -0.23 -0.47
C PRO A 113 13.53 1.11 0.08
N ARG A 114 13.95 1.45 1.30
CA ARG A 114 13.54 2.71 1.97
C ARG A 114 13.88 3.93 1.13
N ALA A 115 14.97 3.88 0.34
CA ALA A 115 15.36 4.93 -0.59
C ALA A 115 14.36 5.15 -1.75
N MET A 116 13.58 4.13 -2.12
CA MET A 116 12.59 4.16 -3.20
C MET A 116 11.13 4.21 -2.70
N ALA A 117 10.95 4.14 -1.39
CA ALA A 117 9.65 4.02 -0.72
C ALA A 117 8.62 5.08 -1.10
N ASP A 118 9.11 6.28 -1.38
CA ASP A 118 8.30 7.48 -1.64
C ASP A 118 8.33 7.88 -3.12
N ASP A 119 8.92 7.05 -4.00
CA ASP A 119 8.89 7.26 -5.44
C ASP A 119 7.46 7.04 -5.99
N PRO A 120 6.78 8.10 -6.45
CA PRO A 120 5.43 7.97 -7.01
C PRO A 120 5.43 7.17 -8.33
N GLY A 121 6.52 7.19 -9.08
CA GLY A 121 6.69 6.48 -10.34
C GLY A 121 6.71 4.97 -10.14
N LEU A 122 7.44 4.49 -9.13
CA LEU A 122 7.47 3.07 -8.77
C LEU A 122 6.07 2.55 -8.44
N ARG A 123 5.36 3.24 -7.53
CA ARG A 123 4.00 2.83 -7.14
C ARG A 123 3.04 2.82 -8.33
N HIS A 124 3.09 3.87 -9.16
CA HIS A 124 2.27 3.95 -10.37
C HIS A 124 2.57 2.80 -11.33
N ALA A 125 3.85 2.48 -11.57
CA ALA A 125 4.26 1.39 -12.44
C ALA A 125 3.78 0.02 -11.92
N ILE A 126 3.92 -0.25 -10.62
CA ILE A 126 3.45 -1.49 -10.00
C ILE A 126 1.93 -1.60 -10.13
N ARG A 127 1.18 -0.53 -9.82
CA ARG A 127 -0.29 -0.50 -9.96
C ARG A 127 -0.72 -0.75 -11.40
N SER A 128 -0.15 -0.04 -12.36
CA SER A 128 -0.49 -0.19 -13.78
C SER A 128 -0.21 -1.60 -14.29
N ARG A 129 0.92 -2.19 -13.87
CA ARG A 129 1.24 -3.58 -14.20
C ARG A 129 0.28 -4.57 -13.55
N LEU A 130 -0.10 -4.34 -12.29
CA LEU A 130 -1.08 -5.16 -11.57
C LEU A 130 -2.45 -5.11 -12.26
N ALA A 131 -2.98 -3.91 -12.49
CA ALA A 131 -4.26 -3.71 -13.16
C ALA A 131 -4.29 -4.41 -14.53
N LYS A 132 -3.24 -4.24 -15.34
CA LYS A 132 -3.10 -4.91 -16.64
C LYS A 132 -3.12 -6.44 -16.52
N ARG A 133 -2.39 -7.01 -15.55
CA ARG A 133 -2.38 -8.47 -15.32
C ARG A 133 -3.75 -8.99 -14.92
N LEU A 134 -4.47 -8.24 -14.07
CA LEU A 134 -5.79 -8.64 -13.59
C LEU A 134 -6.88 -8.48 -14.67
N SER A 135 -6.73 -7.52 -15.58
CA SER A 135 -7.65 -7.35 -16.73
C SER A 135 -7.40 -8.35 -17.85
N SER A 136 -6.17 -8.86 -17.98
CA SER A 136 -5.79 -9.83 -19.02
C SER A 136 -5.93 -11.30 -18.59
N ALA A 137 -6.24 -11.57 -17.31
CA ALA A 137 -6.53 -12.92 -16.86
C ALA A 137 -7.94 -13.33 -17.34
N PRO A 138 -8.10 -14.43 -18.10
CA PRO A 138 -9.42 -14.92 -18.45
C PRO A 138 -10.19 -15.29 -17.18
N ALA A 139 -11.47 -14.93 -17.14
CA ALA A 139 -12.41 -15.33 -16.09
C ALA A 139 -12.65 -16.86 -16.18
N GLY A 140 -11.71 -17.68 -15.70
CA GLY A 140 -11.84 -19.13 -15.75
C GLY A 140 -10.49 -19.83 -15.55
N GLY A 141 -10.26 -20.34 -14.35
CA GLY A 141 -9.03 -21.08 -14.06
C GLY A 141 -8.85 -21.43 -12.58
N GLN A 142 -9.92 -21.86 -11.91
CA GLN A 142 -9.78 -22.71 -10.72
C GLN A 142 -10.18 -24.12 -11.17
N ARG A 143 -9.19 -25.02 -11.24
CA ARG A 143 -9.36 -26.47 -11.11
C ARG A 143 -8.78 -26.86 -9.76
#